data_AF-A0A5R8NY16-F1
#
_entry.id   AF-A0A5R8NY16-F1
#
_cell.length_a   1.000
_cell.length_b   1.000
_cell.length_c   1.000
_cell.angle_alpha   90.00
_cell.angle_beta   90.00
_cell.angle_gamma   90.00
#
_symmetry.space_group_name_H-M   'P 1'
#
loop_
_entity.id
_entity.type
_entity.pdbx_description
1 polymer ?
#
loop_
_entity_poly.entity_id
_entity_poly.type
_entity_poly.pdbx_seq_one_letter_code
_entity_poly.pdbx_strand_id
1 'polypeptide(L)'
;MDWRRAQLVHEIDRFVVLAVPVPFPGARIHTETIGRVIDRIAELTAMTYVALTAPSDTAYVDACAQLDELASAYQDLVDDLAAGTRRLPDHGL
;
A
#
# COMPACT_ATOMS: atom_id res chain seq x y z
N MET A 1 14.73 -3.44 14.69
CA MET A 1 15.27 -2.53 13.66
C MET A 1 14.17 -2.11 12.67
N ASP A 2 12.95 -1.78 13.15
CA ASP A 2 11.82 -1.39 12.28
C ASP A 2 11.43 0.10 12.36
N TRP A 3 12.10 0.88 13.21
CA TRP A 3 11.72 2.28 13.46
C TRP A 3 11.76 3.14 12.20
N ARG A 4 12.74 2.89 11.30
CA ARG A 4 12.89 3.65 10.06
C ARG A 4 11.79 3.31 9.05
N ARG A 5 11.39 2.03 8.97
CA ARG A 5 10.27 1.59 8.14
C ARG A 5 8.96 2.20 8.64
N ALA A 6 8.72 2.14 9.96
CA ALA A 6 7.55 2.76 10.59
C ALA A 6 7.53 4.29 10.38
N GLN A 7 8.68 4.96 10.46
CA GLN A 7 8.78 6.39 10.17
C GLN A 7 8.41 6.71 8.72
N LEU A 8 8.91 5.95 7.74
CA LEU A 8 8.56 6.16 6.33
C LEU A 8 7.06 5.95 6.08
N VAL A 9 6.47 4.91 6.67
CA VAL A 9 5.02 4.67 6.60
C VAL A 9 4.25 5.88 7.12
N HIS A 10 4.64 6.40 8.29
CA HIS A 10 3.99 7.56 8.88
C HIS A 10 4.18 8.86 8.07
N GLU A 11 5.38 9.09 7.52
CA GLU A 11 5.65 10.25 6.67
C GLU A 11 4.83 10.22 5.38
N ILE A 12 4.68 9.03 4.78
CA ILE A 12 3.80 8.81 3.62
C ILE A 12 2.35 9.10 4.00
N ASP A 13 1.85 8.54 5.10
CA ASP A 13 0.46 8.75 5.53
C ASP A 13 0.15 10.23 5.75
N ARG A 14 1.07 10.95 6.40
CA ARG A 14 0.95 12.39 6.60
C ARG A 14 0.96 13.16 5.29
N PHE A 15 1.81 12.78 4.34
CA PHE A 15 1.82 13.39 3.01
C PHE A 15 0.50 13.16 2.27
N VAL A 16 -0.03 11.93 2.30
CA VAL A 16 -1.28 11.60 1.61
C VAL A 16 -2.46 12.41 2.16
N VAL A 17 -2.58 12.56 3.48
CA VAL A 17 -3.62 13.39 4.10
C VAL A 17 -3.63 14.82 3.57
N LEU A 18 -2.45 15.36 3.24
CA LEU A 18 -2.31 16.72 2.68
C LEU A 18 -2.49 16.77 1.17
N ALA A 19 -2.27 15.66 0.45
CA ALA A 19 -2.29 15.60 -1.00
C ALA A 19 -3.67 15.24 -1.59
N VAL A 20 -4.52 14.54 -0.84
CA VAL A 20 -5.84 14.09 -1.31
C VAL A 20 -6.91 15.15 -1.03
N PRO A 21 -7.95 15.28 -1.88
CA PRO A 21 -9.07 16.17 -1.62
C PRO A 21 -9.84 15.75 -0.37
N VAL A 22 -10.61 16.69 0.19
CA VAL A 22 -11.55 16.37 1.28
C VAL A 22 -12.57 15.35 0.78
N PRO A 23 -12.70 14.16 1.43
CA PRO A 23 -13.62 13.13 0.97
C PRO A 23 -15.09 13.57 1.03
N PHE A 24 -15.93 13.02 0.15
CA PHE A 24 -17.37 13.29 0.18
C PHE A 24 -18.01 12.81 1.50
N PRO A 25 -19.08 13.47 1.98
CA PRO A 25 -19.85 12.99 3.12
C PRO A 25 -20.31 11.55 2.90
N GLY A 26 -19.89 10.62 3.75
CA GLY A 26 -20.23 9.21 3.65
C GLY A 26 -19.29 8.35 2.81
N ALA A 27 -18.15 8.88 2.35
CA ALA A 27 -17.09 8.10 1.70
C ALA A 27 -16.75 6.84 2.52
N ARG A 28 -16.47 5.72 1.84
CA ARG A 28 -16.17 4.46 2.55
C ARG A 28 -14.77 4.54 3.17
N ILE A 29 -14.63 4.02 4.39
CA ILE A 29 -13.33 3.93 5.07
C ILE A 29 -12.61 2.71 4.53
N HIS A 30 -11.34 2.87 4.13
CA HIS A 30 -10.48 1.76 3.78
C HIS A 30 -9.91 1.07 5.02
N THR A 31 -9.41 -0.15 4.88
CA THR A 31 -8.92 -0.97 5.99
C THR A 31 -7.49 -0.65 6.39
N GLU A 32 -6.69 -0.12 5.47
CA GLU A 32 -5.27 0.19 5.65
C GLU A 32 -4.98 1.64 5.22
N THR A 33 -3.89 2.21 5.73
CA THR A 33 -3.35 3.48 5.23
C THR A 33 -2.52 3.25 3.96
N ILE A 34 -2.25 4.31 3.20
CA ILE A 34 -1.42 4.22 2.00
C ILE A 34 0.00 3.79 2.33
N GLY A 35 0.59 4.31 3.41
CA GLY A 35 1.91 3.92 3.87
C GLY A 35 1.99 2.43 4.17
N ARG A 36 0.96 1.85 4.79
CA ARG A 36 0.87 0.40 5.04
C ARG A 36 0.78 -0.42 3.74
N VAL A 37 -0.02 0.03 2.78
CA VAL A 37 -0.11 -0.62 1.45
C VAL A 37 1.24 -0.59 0.74
N ILE A 38 1.92 0.57 0.72
CA ILE A 38 3.25 0.72 0.10
C ILE A 38 4.30 -0.14 0.82
N ASP A 39 4.27 -0.24 2.14
CA ASP A 39 5.16 -1.13 2.91
C ASP A 39 5.00 -2.60 2.50
N ARG A 40 3.75 -3.06 2.31
CA ARG A 40 3.45 -4.41 1.82
C ARG A 40 3.91 -4.63 0.38
N ILE A 41 3.76 -3.63 -0.50
CA ILE A 41 4.32 -3.68 -1.86
C ILE A 41 5.83 -3.83 -1.81
N ALA A 42 6.52 -3.08 -0.95
CA ALA A 42 7.97 -3.16 -0.80
C ALA A 42 8.41 -4.53 -0.24
N GLU A 43 7.67 -5.07 0.73
CA GLU A 43 7.90 -6.41 1.28
C GLU A 43 7.75 -7.50 0.22
N LEU A 44 6.62 -7.51 -0.52
CA LEU A 44 6.39 -8.46 -1.60
C LEU A 44 7.43 -8.33 -2.72
N THR A 45 7.80 -7.11 -3.08
CA THR A 45 8.88 -6.87 -4.06
C THR A 45 10.18 -7.52 -3.60
N ALA A 46 10.59 -7.33 -2.35
CA ALA A 46 11.79 -7.97 -1.80
C ALA A 46 11.66 -9.51 -1.80
N MET A 47 10.48 -10.05 -1.46
CA MET A 47 10.21 -11.49 -1.51
C MET A 47 10.31 -12.06 -2.93
N THR A 48 9.74 -11.37 -3.93
CA THR A 48 9.83 -11.77 -5.35
C THR A 48 11.29 -11.80 -5.82
N TYR A 49 12.10 -10.82 -5.44
CA TYR A 49 13.54 -10.82 -5.75
C TYR A 49 14.28 -12.00 -5.11
N VAL A 50 13.94 -12.37 -3.87
CA VAL A 50 14.52 -13.55 -3.23
C VAL A 50 14.07 -14.83 -3.95
N ALA A 51 12.79 -14.91 -4.32
CA ALA A 51 12.21 -16.07 -4.99
C ALA A 51 12.81 -16.35 -6.38
N LEU A 52 13.34 -15.32 -7.08
CA LEU A 52 14.12 -15.51 -8.33
C LEU A 52 15.32 -16.45 -8.17
N THR A 53 15.86 -16.56 -6.94
CA THR A 53 17.02 -17.42 -6.65
C THR A 53 16.63 -18.81 -6.17
N ALA A 54 15.33 -19.07 -5.99
CA ALA A 54 14.83 -20.34 -5.53
C ALA A 54 14.93 -21.42 -6.63
N PRO A 55 15.13 -22.70 -6.27
CA PRO A 55 15.21 -23.79 -7.25
C PRO A 55 13.86 -24.16 -7.91
N SER A 56 12.75 -23.55 -7.47
CA SER A 56 11.40 -23.76 -8.01
C SER A 56 10.79 -22.43 -8.45
N ASP A 57 10.32 -22.36 -9.69
CA ASP A 57 9.67 -21.18 -10.26
C ASP A 57 8.30 -20.89 -9.64
N THR A 58 7.67 -21.88 -8.98
CA THR A 58 6.33 -21.73 -8.40
C THR A 58 6.28 -20.60 -7.37
N ALA A 59 7.28 -20.51 -6.49
CA ALA A 59 7.35 -19.47 -5.47
C ALA A 59 7.52 -18.07 -6.07
N TYR A 60 8.23 -17.97 -7.19
CA TYR A 60 8.39 -16.72 -7.92
C TYR A 60 7.09 -16.31 -8.62
N VAL A 61 6.42 -17.24 -9.30
CA VAL A 61 5.13 -16.99 -9.96
C VAL A 61 4.07 -16.54 -8.95
N ASP A 62 3.98 -17.21 -7.80
CA ASP A 62 3.03 -16.85 -6.74
C ASP A 62 3.32 -15.45 -6.16
N ALA A 63 4.60 -15.14 -5.92
CA ALA A 63 5.01 -13.82 -5.41
C ALA A 63 4.75 -12.71 -6.44
N CYS A 64 4.98 -12.97 -7.73
CA CYS A 64 4.62 -12.07 -8.82
C CYS A 64 3.11 -11.82 -8.89
N ALA A 65 2.29 -12.86 -8.78
CA ALA A 65 0.83 -12.72 -8.81
C ALA A 65 0.32 -11.88 -7.64
N GLN A 66 0.83 -12.12 -6.42
CA GLN A 66 0.46 -11.32 -5.24
C GLN A 66 0.89 -9.86 -5.36
N LEU A 67 2.07 -9.60 -5.93
CA LEU A 67 2.55 -8.25 -6.16
C LEU A 67 1.70 -7.50 -7.19
N ASP A 68 1.31 -8.17 -8.28
CA ASP A 68 0.44 -7.61 -9.33
C ASP A 68 -0.96 -7.26 -8.81
N GLU A 69 -1.55 -8.18 -8.01
CA GLU A 69 -2.84 -7.95 -7.35
C GLU A 69 -2.77 -6.75 -6.40
N LEU A 70 -1.74 -6.68 -5.57
CA LEU A 70 -1.58 -5.57 -4.61
C LEU A 70 -1.29 -4.24 -5.30
N ALA A 71 -0.51 -4.24 -6.39
CA ALA A 71 -0.25 -3.05 -7.18
C ALA A 71 -1.51 -2.53 -7.87
N SER A 72 -2.34 -3.42 -8.41
CA SER A 72 -3.64 -3.07 -8.99
C SER A 72 -4.59 -2.49 -7.95
N ALA A 73 -4.71 -3.13 -6.78
CA ALA A 73 -5.51 -2.63 -5.68
C ALA A 73 -5.02 -1.28 -5.14
N TYR A 74 -3.70 -1.04 -5.15
CA TYR A 74 -3.12 0.25 -4.81
C TYR A 74 -3.52 1.34 -5.80
N GLN A 75 -3.48 1.05 -7.11
CA GLN A 75 -3.90 2.00 -8.14
C GLN A 75 -5.39 2.36 -7.98
N ASP A 76 -6.26 1.36 -7.80
CA ASP A 76 -7.69 1.58 -7.56
C ASP A 76 -7.93 2.46 -6.32
N LEU A 77 -7.16 2.22 -5.24
CA LEU A 77 -7.24 3.03 -4.03
C LEU A 77 -6.80 4.47 -4.27
N VAL A 78 -5.71 4.69 -5.01
CA VAL A 78 -5.25 6.04 -5.37
C VAL A 78 -6.30 6.78 -6.18
N ASP A 79 -6.92 6.11 -7.15
CA ASP A 79 -7.97 6.70 -7.98
C ASP A 79 -9.21 7.06 -7.15
N ASP A 80 -9.63 6.18 -6.24
CA ASP A 80 -10.72 6.45 -5.30
C ASP A 80 -10.43 7.63 -4.36
N LEU A 81 -9.19 7.75 -3.87
CA LEU A 81 -8.77 8.86 -3.02
C LEU A 81 -8.74 10.18 -3.79
N ALA A 82 -8.22 10.16 -5.03
CA ALA A 82 -8.21 11.31 -5.91
C ALA A 82 -9.65 11.76 -6.28
N ALA A 83 -10.57 10.82 -6.39
CA ALA A 83 -12.00 11.08 -6.59
C ALA A 83 -12.74 11.50 -5.30
N GLY A 84 -12.13 11.37 -4.12
CA GLY A 84 -12.77 11.65 -2.82
C GLY A 84 -13.87 10.66 -2.44
N THR A 85 -13.95 9.50 -3.10
CA THR A 85 -14.97 8.46 -2.87
C THR A 85 -14.59 7.51 -1.72
N ARG A 86 -13.31 7.49 -1.36
CA ARG A 86 -12.74 6.71 -0.27
C ARG A 86 -11.98 7.60 0.70
N ARG A 87 -11.90 7.17 1.96
CA ARG A 87 -11.13 7.82 3.02
C ARG A 87 -10.27 6.81 3.75
N LEU A 88 -9.11 7.26 4.18
CA LEU A 88 -8.15 6.43 4.91
C LEU A 88 -8.52 6.35 6.40
N PRO A 89 -8.12 5.27 7.09
CA PRO A 89 -8.32 5.18 8.53
C PRO A 89 -7.48 6.25 9.24
N ASP A 90 -8.07 6.89 10.24
CA ASP A 90 -7.38 7.91 11.04
C ASP A 90 -6.35 7.21 11.93
N HIS A 91 -5.07 7.57 11.78
CA HIS A 91 -3.99 7.07 12.63
C HIS A 91 -3.53 8.27 13.45
N GLY A 92 -4.26 8.53 14.54
CA GLY A 92 -4.18 9.75 15.35
C GLY A 92 -2.80 10.42 15.27
N LEU A 93 -2.79 11.59 14.63
CA LEU A 93 -1.63 12.47 14.50
C LEU A 93 -1.08 12.88 15.87
#